data_AF-A0A423V7A8-F1
#
_entry.id   AF-A0A423V7A8-F1
#
_cell.length_a   1.000
_cell.length_b   1.000
_cell.length_c   1.000
_cell.angle_alpha   90.00
_cell.angle_beta   90.00
_cell.angle_gamma   90.00
#
_symmetry.space_group_name_H-M   'P 1'
#
loop_
_entity.id
_entity.type
_entity.pdbx_description
1 polymer ?
#
loop_
_entity_poly.entity_id
_entity_poly.type
_entity_poly.pdbx_seq_one_letter_code
_entity_poly.pdbx_strand_id
1 'polypeptide(L)'
;MTPEDAASFERTLELGKEIADSLSESDVLGRWMAHRIGDLIVQAENATGVEADGVRREATTVILALWDHRTAFPSPTPPLRAFEPVFRALERLSEPQGRWSFYRMFPSGSGPSEDDMAGAPLLRVALNLEETVRVVVGEIVALAAQEADDKEAKWLKLSEHLEPDEQRAARDAFLRLAHTLKAYTDGEDGDPAARTGLPKLIAALQRAESQLAESRRVLEDALPATPSEREPDGSV
;
A
#
# COMPACT_ATOMS: atom_id res chain seq x y z
N MET A 1 -16.83 32.60 -15.90
CA MET A 1 -16.58 31.38 -15.11
C MET A 1 -17.90 30.64 -14.94
N THR A 2 -17.95 29.34 -15.27
CA THR A 2 -19.14 28.53 -14.99
C THR A 2 -19.24 28.23 -13.48
N PRO A 3 -20.40 27.82 -12.95
CA PRO A 3 -20.52 27.42 -11.54
C PRO A 3 -19.59 26.26 -11.16
N GLU A 4 -19.30 25.37 -12.11
CA GLU A 4 -18.41 24.23 -11.94
C GLU A 4 -16.94 24.67 -11.86
N ASP A 5 -16.52 25.58 -12.75
CA ASP A 5 -15.18 26.19 -12.70
C ASP A 5 -14.96 26.94 -11.37
N ALA A 6 -16.01 27.59 -10.85
CA ALA A 6 -15.96 28.31 -9.58
C ALA A 6 -15.70 27.38 -8.40
N ALA A 7 -16.43 26.27 -8.33
CA ALA A 7 -16.27 25.27 -7.28
C ALA A 7 -14.90 24.58 -7.36
N SER A 8 -14.42 24.28 -8.57
CA SER A 8 -13.07 23.72 -8.79
C SER A 8 -11.98 24.70 -8.37
N PHE A 9 -12.15 25.99 -8.67
CA PHE A 9 -11.26 27.05 -8.22
C PHE A 9 -11.20 27.15 -6.69
N GLU A 10 -12.34 27.21 -6.01
CA GLU A 10 -12.41 27.27 -4.54
C GLU A 10 -11.70 26.08 -3.87
N ARG A 11 -11.96 24.85 -4.34
CA ARG A 11 -11.28 23.64 -3.83
C ARG A 11 -9.78 23.68 -4.09
N THR A 12 -9.36 24.23 -5.23
CA THR A 12 -7.92 24.41 -5.52
C THR A 12 -7.28 25.42 -4.58
N LEU A 13 -7.97 26.50 -4.22
CA LEU A 13 -7.47 27.42 -3.20
C LEU A 13 -7.39 26.76 -1.81
N GLU A 14 -8.37 25.95 -1.42
CA GLU A 14 -8.32 25.17 -0.17
C GLU A 14 -7.10 24.24 -0.14
N LEU A 15 -6.82 23.53 -1.24
CA LEU A 15 -5.60 22.75 -1.38
C LEU A 15 -4.35 23.62 -1.22
N GLY A 16 -4.31 24.79 -1.86
CA GLY A 16 -3.20 25.74 -1.76
C GLY A 16 -2.96 26.24 -0.33
N LYS A 17 -4.03 26.52 0.42
CA LYS A 17 -3.95 26.91 1.85
C LYS A 17 -3.30 25.82 2.67
N GLU A 18 -3.73 24.57 2.47
CA GLU A 18 -3.16 23.44 3.20
C GLU A 18 -1.69 23.18 2.83
N ILE A 19 -1.33 23.34 1.56
CA ILE A 19 0.08 23.28 1.12
C ILE A 19 0.89 24.38 1.82
N ALA A 20 0.40 25.62 1.83
CA ALA A 20 1.09 26.73 2.49
C ALA A 20 1.28 26.49 3.99
N ASP A 21 0.26 26.00 4.69
CA ASP A 21 0.34 25.65 6.11
C ASP A 21 1.40 24.55 6.35
N SER A 22 1.40 23.49 5.54
CA SER A 22 2.39 22.40 5.65
C SER A 22 3.84 22.84 5.40
N LEU A 23 4.02 23.87 4.58
CA LEU A 23 5.33 24.46 4.25
C LEU A 23 5.75 25.53 5.26
N SER A 24 4.83 26.13 6.00
CA SER A 24 5.15 27.15 7.00
C SER A 24 6.01 26.61 8.16
N GLU A 25 5.88 25.32 8.45
CA GLU A 25 6.62 24.58 9.49
C GLU A 25 7.98 24.04 9.02
N SER A 26 8.45 24.47 7.83
CA SER A 26 9.65 23.94 7.20
C SER A 26 10.89 24.85 7.31
N ASP A 27 11.91 24.56 6.48
CA ASP A 27 13.13 25.35 6.38
C ASP A 27 12.87 26.78 5.83
N VAL A 28 13.94 27.52 5.56
CA VAL A 28 13.82 28.89 5.03
C VAL A 28 13.14 28.90 3.66
N LEU A 29 13.40 27.90 2.82
CA LEU A 29 12.84 27.84 1.47
C LEU A 29 11.33 27.58 1.53
N GLY A 30 10.88 26.57 2.29
CA GLY A 30 9.46 26.27 2.34
C GLY A 30 8.65 27.36 3.02
N ARG A 31 9.19 28.08 4.01
CA ARG A 31 8.53 29.31 4.52
C ARG A 31 8.37 30.40 3.46
N TRP A 32 9.37 30.59 2.59
CA TRP A 32 9.25 31.51 1.45
C TRP A 32 8.18 31.05 0.45
N MET A 33 8.11 29.75 0.16
CA MET A 33 7.06 29.20 -0.70
C MET A 33 5.67 29.38 -0.08
N ALA A 34 5.52 29.11 1.23
CA ALA A 34 4.27 29.30 1.97
C ALA A 34 3.78 30.75 1.87
N HIS A 35 4.68 31.73 2.10
CA HIS A 35 4.35 33.15 1.93
C HIS A 35 3.92 33.48 0.50
N ARG A 36 4.67 33.03 -0.52
CA ARG A 36 4.33 33.30 -1.92
C ARG A 36 2.97 32.72 -2.31
N ILE A 37 2.65 31.51 -1.85
CA ILE A 37 1.35 30.87 -2.10
C ILE A 37 0.24 31.63 -1.37
N GLY A 38 0.46 32.00 -0.11
CA GLY A 38 -0.49 32.81 0.67
C GLY A 38 -0.82 34.14 -0.02
N ASP A 39 0.19 34.85 -0.51
CA ASP A 39 0.00 36.09 -1.26
C ASP A 39 -0.83 35.89 -2.53
N LEU A 40 -0.56 34.82 -3.29
CA LEU A 40 -1.32 34.47 -4.49
C LEU A 40 -2.78 34.14 -4.18
N ILE A 41 -3.04 33.41 -3.09
CA ILE A 41 -4.39 33.06 -2.64
C ILE A 41 -5.16 34.33 -2.26
N VAL A 42 -4.57 35.20 -1.43
CA VAL A 42 -5.18 36.47 -1.01
C VAL A 42 -5.48 37.36 -2.23
N GLN A 43 -4.57 37.44 -3.19
CA GLN A 43 -4.79 38.19 -4.42
C GLN A 43 -5.96 37.60 -5.23
N ALA A 44 -6.00 36.28 -5.39
CA ALA A 44 -7.04 35.61 -6.18
C ALA A 44 -8.44 35.68 -5.55
N GLU A 45 -8.54 35.63 -4.22
CA GLU A 45 -9.79 35.79 -3.46
C GLU A 45 -10.35 37.21 -3.57
N ASN A 46 -9.47 38.22 -3.53
CA ASN A 46 -9.86 39.63 -3.60
C ASN A 46 -9.95 40.19 -5.03
N ALA A 47 -9.57 39.40 -6.05
CA ALA A 47 -9.54 39.86 -7.42
C ALA A 47 -10.97 40.10 -7.95
N THR A 48 -11.19 41.30 -8.48
CA THR A 48 -12.47 41.73 -9.08
C THR A 48 -12.21 42.44 -10.40
N GLY A 49 -13.23 42.51 -11.27
CA GLY A 49 -13.13 43.19 -12.55
C GLY A 49 -12.34 42.39 -13.60
N VAL A 50 -11.76 43.11 -14.57
CA VAL A 50 -11.21 42.55 -15.82
C VAL A 50 -9.97 41.67 -15.58
N GLU A 51 -9.22 41.91 -14.50
CA GLU A 51 -7.99 41.18 -14.18
C GLU A 51 -8.24 39.90 -13.36
N ALA A 52 -9.46 39.70 -12.83
CA ALA A 52 -9.76 38.62 -11.91
C ALA A 52 -9.48 37.23 -12.50
N ASP A 53 -9.85 37.00 -13.76
CA ASP A 53 -9.61 35.72 -14.43
C ASP A 53 -8.11 35.44 -14.63
N GLY A 54 -7.28 36.48 -14.77
CA GLY A 54 -5.83 36.33 -14.88
C GLY A 54 -5.18 35.89 -13.58
N VAL A 55 -5.48 36.61 -12.49
CA VAL A 55 -4.95 36.34 -11.15
C VAL A 55 -5.39 34.97 -10.63
N ARG A 56 -6.67 34.61 -10.83
CA ARG A 56 -7.20 33.30 -10.43
C ARG A 56 -6.50 32.17 -11.17
N ARG A 57 -6.28 32.33 -12.48
CA ARG A 57 -5.56 31.34 -13.29
C ARG A 57 -4.12 31.18 -12.82
N GLU A 58 -3.41 32.27 -12.53
CA GLU A 58 -2.04 32.22 -11.99
C GLU A 58 -1.99 31.44 -10.67
N ALA A 59 -2.87 31.78 -9.72
CA ALA A 59 -2.93 31.10 -8.43
C ALA A 59 -3.20 29.59 -8.59
N THR A 60 -4.20 29.23 -9.39
CA THR A 60 -4.49 27.82 -9.71
C THR A 60 -3.29 27.11 -10.34
N THR A 61 -2.66 27.71 -11.36
CA THR A 61 -1.51 27.09 -12.03
C THR A 61 -0.35 26.84 -11.06
N VAL A 62 -0.04 27.79 -10.19
CA VAL A 62 1.05 27.64 -9.21
C VAL A 62 0.73 26.55 -8.19
N ILE A 63 -0.50 26.52 -7.66
CA ILE A 63 -0.93 25.51 -6.68
C ILE A 63 -0.86 24.10 -7.29
N LEU A 64 -1.35 23.92 -8.52
CA LEU A 64 -1.32 22.63 -9.20
C LEU A 64 0.12 22.20 -9.51
N ALA A 65 0.97 23.12 -9.98
CA ALA A 65 2.38 22.81 -10.23
C ALA A 65 3.10 22.36 -8.95
N LEU A 66 2.78 22.96 -7.81
CA LEU A 66 3.31 22.52 -6.51
C LEU A 66 2.75 21.15 -6.11
N TRP A 67 1.44 20.93 -6.26
CA TRP A 67 0.82 19.65 -5.98
C TRP A 67 1.46 18.50 -6.77
N ASP A 68 1.80 18.72 -8.04
CA ASP A 68 2.48 17.73 -8.89
C ASP A 68 3.89 17.38 -8.36
N HIS A 69 4.53 18.29 -7.64
CA HIS A 69 5.86 18.11 -7.05
C HIS A 69 5.84 17.88 -5.53
N ARG A 70 4.69 17.52 -4.97
CA ARG A 70 4.46 17.35 -3.52
C ARG A 70 5.44 16.43 -2.81
N THR A 71 5.98 15.41 -3.47
CA THR A 71 6.95 14.47 -2.88
C THR A 71 8.31 15.12 -2.61
N ALA A 72 8.62 16.22 -3.29
CA ALA A 72 9.86 16.98 -3.15
C ALA A 72 9.73 18.18 -2.19
N PHE A 73 8.60 18.34 -1.50
CA PHE A 73 8.42 19.46 -0.58
C PHE A 73 9.44 19.39 0.58
N PRO A 74 10.00 20.53 1.02
CA PRO A 74 10.88 20.61 2.18
C PRO A 74 10.12 20.44 3.51
N SER A 75 8.98 19.73 3.53
CA SER A 75 8.18 19.49 4.72
C SER A 75 8.62 18.18 5.42
N PRO A 76 8.52 18.07 6.76
CA PRO A 76 8.74 16.81 7.46
C PRO A 76 7.80 15.70 6.98
N THR A 77 6.56 16.06 6.64
CA THR A 77 5.48 15.16 6.23
C THR A 77 4.83 15.67 4.95
N PRO A 78 5.49 15.50 3.78
CA PRO A 78 4.91 15.86 2.50
C PRO A 78 3.59 15.10 2.25
N PRO A 79 2.67 15.66 1.46
CA PRO A 79 1.39 15.03 1.13
C PRO A 79 1.57 13.63 0.55
N LEU A 80 0.68 12.70 0.93
CA LEU A 80 0.63 11.31 0.43
C LEU A 80 1.86 10.45 0.77
N ARG A 81 2.70 10.89 1.70
CA ARG A 81 3.93 10.16 2.10
C ARG A 81 3.63 8.80 2.70
N ALA A 82 2.49 8.62 3.37
CA ALA A 82 2.15 7.34 3.99
C ALA A 82 2.00 6.20 2.97
N PHE A 83 1.70 6.52 1.71
CA PHE A 83 1.60 5.52 0.64
C PHE A 83 2.94 5.08 0.07
N GLU A 84 4.00 5.87 0.20
CA GLU A 84 5.31 5.55 -0.41
C GLU A 84 5.88 4.20 0.05
N PRO A 85 5.92 3.85 1.35
CA PRO A 85 6.38 2.53 1.79
C PRO A 85 5.47 1.39 1.31
N VAL A 86 4.16 1.65 1.21
CA VAL A 86 3.16 0.69 0.77
C VAL A 86 3.36 0.38 -0.72
N PHE A 87 3.53 1.40 -1.56
CA PHE A 87 3.79 1.22 -2.99
C PHE A 87 5.07 0.42 -3.24
N ARG A 88 6.16 0.71 -2.52
CA ARG A 88 7.40 -0.10 -2.61
C ARG A 88 7.20 -1.55 -2.21
N ALA A 89 6.41 -1.80 -1.15
CA ALA A 89 6.09 -3.17 -0.74
C ALA A 89 5.28 -3.89 -1.84
N LEU A 90 4.36 -3.18 -2.49
CA LEU A 90 3.53 -3.71 -3.56
C LEU A 90 4.30 -3.96 -4.86
N GLU A 91 5.19 -3.05 -5.26
CA GLU A 91 6.09 -3.26 -6.40
C GLU A 91 6.89 -4.55 -6.21
N ARG A 92 7.39 -4.78 -4.99
CA ARG A 92 8.08 -6.03 -4.65
C ARG A 92 7.17 -7.26 -4.67
N LEU A 93 5.89 -7.12 -4.31
CA LEU A 93 4.92 -8.23 -4.29
C LEU A 93 4.28 -8.50 -5.66
N SER A 94 4.33 -7.56 -6.60
CA SER A 94 3.68 -7.64 -7.91
C SER A 94 4.52 -8.38 -8.97
N GLU A 95 5.79 -8.69 -8.71
CA GLU A 95 6.63 -9.61 -9.50
C GLU A 95 6.85 -10.97 -8.78
N PRO A 96 6.86 -12.14 -9.45
CA PRO A 96 6.06 -12.62 -10.59
C PRO A 96 4.76 -13.34 -10.16
N GLN A 97 3.80 -13.43 -11.08
CA GLN A 97 2.40 -13.87 -10.91
C GLN A 97 2.16 -15.40 -10.86
N GLY A 98 3.22 -16.22 -10.81
CA GLY A 98 3.11 -17.69 -10.77
C GLY A 98 3.19 -18.26 -9.36
N ARG A 99 2.64 -19.47 -9.14
CA ARG A 99 2.96 -20.24 -7.93
C ARG A 99 4.48 -20.38 -7.79
N TRP A 100 5.00 -20.20 -6.59
CA TRP A 100 6.40 -20.47 -6.21
C TRP A 100 7.47 -19.50 -6.74
N SER A 101 7.02 -18.37 -7.27
CA SER A 101 7.84 -17.37 -7.93
C SER A 101 8.51 -16.37 -6.98
N PHE A 102 8.04 -16.25 -5.72
CA PHE A 102 8.44 -15.17 -4.82
C PHE A 102 9.88 -15.35 -4.35
N TYR A 103 10.24 -16.59 -4.00
CA TYR A 103 11.62 -16.99 -3.76
C TYR A 103 12.32 -17.52 -5.01
N ARG A 104 11.62 -17.53 -6.16
CA ARG A 104 12.09 -18.11 -7.42
C ARG A 104 12.63 -19.53 -7.21
N MET A 105 11.92 -20.34 -6.43
CA MET A 105 12.34 -21.73 -6.14
C MET A 105 12.46 -22.55 -7.43
N PHE A 106 11.70 -22.19 -8.46
CA PHE A 106 11.77 -22.77 -9.79
C PHE A 106 11.88 -21.69 -10.87
N PRO A 107 12.51 -22.01 -12.02
CA PRO A 107 12.39 -21.20 -13.22
C PRO A 107 10.92 -21.05 -13.63
N SER A 108 10.58 -19.93 -14.27
CA SER A 108 9.22 -19.64 -14.71
C SER A 108 8.66 -20.80 -15.57
N GLY A 109 7.47 -21.29 -15.21
CA GLY A 109 6.80 -22.38 -15.91
C GLY A 109 7.38 -23.78 -15.65
N SER A 110 8.33 -23.92 -14.71
CA SER A 110 9.05 -25.17 -14.43
C SER A 110 8.75 -25.71 -13.02
N GLY A 111 7.54 -25.47 -12.52
CA GLY A 111 7.14 -25.93 -11.19
C GLY A 111 6.96 -27.46 -11.13
N PRO A 112 7.12 -28.08 -9.95
CA PRO A 112 6.99 -29.53 -9.77
C PRO A 112 5.57 -30.00 -10.03
N SER A 113 5.42 -31.19 -10.62
CA SER A 113 4.14 -31.87 -10.78
C SER A 113 3.65 -32.45 -9.45
N GLU A 114 2.36 -32.82 -9.37
CA GLU A 114 1.81 -33.52 -8.20
C GLU A 114 2.55 -34.84 -7.89
N ASP A 115 3.02 -35.53 -8.92
CA ASP A 115 3.81 -36.77 -8.78
C ASP A 115 5.21 -36.47 -8.21
N ASP A 116 5.88 -35.40 -8.67
CA ASP A 116 7.16 -34.94 -8.10
C ASP A 116 6.99 -34.58 -6.62
N MET A 117 5.85 -33.98 -6.28
CA MET A 117 5.49 -33.57 -4.93
C MET A 117 5.17 -34.75 -4.03
N ALA A 118 4.74 -35.90 -4.57
CA ALA A 118 4.46 -37.12 -3.80
C ALA A 118 5.76 -37.79 -3.31
N GLY A 119 6.84 -37.70 -4.08
CA GLY A 119 8.16 -38.22 -3.70
C GLY A 119 8.99 -37.29 -2.81
N ALA A 120 8.60 -36.02 -2.67
CA ALA A 120 9.39 -34.98 -1.99
C ALA A 120 8.57 -34.25 -0.91
N PRO A 121 8.27 -34.89 0.24
CA PRO A 121 7.42 -34.30 1.29
C PRO A 121 7.98 -32.99 1.87
N LEU A 122 9.31 -32.88 2.00
CA LEU A 122 9.96 -31.65 2.47
C LEU A 122 9.81 -30.49 1.47
N LEU A 123 9.86 -30.78 0.17
CA LEU A 123 9.64 -29.79 -0.88
C LEU A 123 8.19 -29.30 -0.85
N ARG A 124 7.24 -30.22 -0.65
CA ARG A 124 5.82 -29.89 -0.46
C ARG A 124 5.60 -28.94 0.72
N VAL A 125 6.26 -29.18 1.85
CA VAL A 125 6.23 -28.27 3.01
C VAL A 125 6.74 -26.87 2.65
N ALA A 126 7.89 -26.77 1.99
CA ALA A 126 8.46 -25.48 1.59
C ALA A 126 7.51 -24.67 0.68
N LEU A 127 6.84 -25.35 -0.25
CA LEU A 127 5.95 -24.71 -1.22
C LEU A 127 4.63 -24.25 -0.60
N ASN A 128 4.04 -25.07 0.27
CA ASN A 128 2.87 -24.67 1.04
C ASN A 128 3.19 -23.46 1.92
N LEU A 129 4.37 -23.45 2.56
CA LEU A 129 4.80 -22.34 3.39
C LEU A 129 4.94 -21.03 2.60
N GLU A 130 5.53 -21.07 1.39
CA GLU A 130 5.58 -19.88 0.53
C GLU A 130 4.18 -19.34 0.25
N GLU A 131 3.24 -20.19 -0.16
CA GLU A 131 1.88 -19.78 -0.49
C GLU A 131 1.17 -19.17 0.71
N THR A 132 1.24 -19.82 1.88
CA THR A 132 0.69 -19.33 3.14
C THR A 132 1.25 -17.96 3.51
N VAL A 133 2.59 -17.81 3.52
CA VAL A 133 3.25 -16.56 3.89
C VAL A 133 2.92 -15.46 2.90
N ARG A 134 2.87 -15.76 1.59
CA ARG A 134 2.52 -14.78 0.56
C ARG A 134 1.12 -14.20 0.79
N VAL A 135 0.13 -15.04 1.09
CA VAL A 135 -1.24 -14.59 1.36
C VAL A 135 -1.28 -13.69 2.59
N VAL A 136 -0.67 -14.12 3.70
CA VAL A 136 -0.64 -13.33 4.95
C VAL A 136 0.07 -11.99 4.75
N VAL A 137 1.22 -11.97 4.07
CA VAL A 137 1.94 -10.73 3.76
C VAL A 137 1.11 -9.80 2.89
N GLY A 138 0.41 -10.34 1.88
CA GLY A 138 -0.49 -9.58 1.03
C GLY A 138 -1.61 -8.89 1.83
N GLU A 139 -2.25 -9.61 2.73
CA GLU A 139 -3.30 -9.08 3.62
C GLU A 139 -2.77 -8.00 4.58
N ILE A 140 -1.56 -8.18 5.14
CA ILE A 140 -0.94 -7.19 6.03
C ILE A 140 -0.60 -5.91 5.26
N VAL A 141 0.00 -6.04 4.06
CA VAL A 141 0.26 -4.88 3.21
C VAL A 141 -1.06 -4.21 2.80
N ALA A 142 -2.12 -4.99 2.60
CA ALA A 142 -3.42 -4.42 2.28
C ALA A 142 -3.98 -3.55 3.41
N LEU A 143 -3.84 -4.00 4.65
CA LEU A 143 -4.22 -3.23 5.83
C LEU A 143 -3.33 -1.99 6.03
N ALA A 144 -2.02 -2.11 5.80
CA ALA A 144 -1.09 -0.98 5.88
C ALA A 144 -1.47 0.13 4.88
N ALA A 145 -1.98 -0.23 3.71
CA ALA A 145 -2.48 0.71 2.74
C ALA A 145 -3.79 1.40 3.17
N GLN A 146 -4.69 0.69 3.85
CA GLN A 146 -5.89 1.30 4.45
C GLN A 146 -5.48 2.31 5.53
N GLU A 147 -4.47 1.98 6.34
CA GLU A 147 -3.93 2.91 7.33
C GLU A 147 -3.29 4.14 6.66
N ALA A 148 -2.62 3.96 5.51
CA ALA A 148 -2.13 5.09 4.72
C ALA A 148 -3.26 5.94 4.15
N ASP A 149 -4.35 5.33 3.68
CA ASP A 149 -5.55 6.04 3.19
C ASP A 149 -6.19 6.89 4.30
N ASP A 150 -6.37 6.31 5.50
CA ASP A 150 -6.87 7.01 6.68
C ASP A 150 -5.97 8.19 7.08
N LYS A 151 -4.64 8.00 7.08
CA LYS A 151 -3.66 9.05 7.41
C LYS A 151 -3.67 10.20 6.41
N GLU A 152 -3.89 9.89 5.14
CA GLU A 152 -3.82 10.85 4.04
C GLU A 152 -5.21 11.37 3.62
N ALA A 153 -6.28 10.97 4.33
CA ALA A 153 -7.67 11.28 4.00
C ALA A 153 -7.93 12.76 3.73
N LYS A 154 -7.26 13.65 4.47
CA LYS A 154 -7.34 15.10 4.27
C LYS A 154 -6.84 15.52 2.88
N TRP A 155 -5.66 15.06 2.50
CA TRP A 155 -5.04 15.35 1.21
C TRP A 155 -5.81 14.71 0.05
N LEU A 156 -6.33 13.50 0.26
CA LEU A 156 -7.17 12.81 -0.72
C LEU A 156 -8.47 13.58 -0.99
N LYS A 157 -9.11 14.10 0.05
CA LYS A 157 -10.32 14.91 -0.07
C LYS A 157 -10.05 16.25 -0.78
N LEU A 158 -8.98 16.94 -0.41
CA LEU A 158 -8.61 18.24 -1.00
C LEU A 158 -8.22 18.16 -2.47
N SER A 159 -7.81 16.97 -2.93
CA SER A 159 -7.36 16.76 -4.31
C SER A 159 -8.37 16.04 -5.18
N GLU A 160 -9.49 15.55 -4.64
CA GLU A 160 -10.47 14.70 -5.33
C GLU A 160 -11.00 15.27 -6.65
N HIS A 161 -11.11 16.60 -6.77
CA HIS A 161 -11.57 17.29 -7.99
C HIS A 161 -10.51 17.43 -9.09
N LEU A 162 -9.27 17.06 -8.80
CA LEU A 162 -8.17 17.08 -9.76
C LEU A 162 -8.11 15.78 -10.56
N GLU A 163 -7.54 15.84 -11.75
CA GLU A 163 -7.27 14.65 -12.55
C GLU A 163 -6.42 13.62 -11.77
N PRO A 164 -6.67 12.32 -11.94
CA PRO A 164 -5.90 11.28 -11.28
C PRO A 164 -4.43 11.35 -11.68
N ASP A 165 -3.56 11.56 -10.69
CA ASP A 165 -2.11 11.47 -10.86
C ASP A 165 -1.62 10.02 -10.67
N GLU A 166 -0.34 9.76 -10.98
CA GLU A 166 0.25 8.42 -10.90
C GLU A 166 0.10 7.79 -9.50
N GLN A 167 0.27 8.57 -8.43
CA GLN A 167 0.12 8.07 -7.06
C GLN A 167 -1.32 7.70 -6.74
N ARG A 168 -2.31 8.48 -7.20
CA ARG A 168 -3.73 8.13 -7.04
C ARG A 168 -4.13 6.96 -7.93
N ALA A 169 -3.60 6.87 -9.14
CA ALA A 169 -3.79 5.70 -10.00
C ALA A 169 -3.21 4.43 -9.36
N ALA A 170 -2.03 4.52 -8.74
CA ALA A 170 -1.40 3.43 -7.99
C ALA A 170 -2.21 3.04 -6.75
N ARG A 171 -2.72 4.02 -5.97
CA ARG A 171 -3.66 3.78 -4.87
C ARG A 171 -4.90 3.04 -5.36
N ASP A 172 -5.54 3.52 -6.41
CA ASP A 172 -6.79 2.95 -6.91
C ASP A 172 -6.56 1.54 -7.49
N ALA A 173 -5.46 1.32 -8.19
CA ALA A 173 -5.06 -0.01 -8.64
C ALA A 173 -4.83 -0.95 -7.46
N PHE A 174 -4.25 -0.44 -6.39
CA PHE A 174 -4.05 -1.18 -5.16
C PHE A 174 -5.37 -1.48 -4.44
N LEU A 175 -6.28 -0.51 -4.27
CA LEU A 175 -7.59 -0.75 -3.66
C LEU A 175 -8.39 -1.78 -4.46
N ARG A 176 -8.27 -1.76 -5.79
CA ARG A 176 -8.82 -2.81 -6.68
C ARG A 176 -8.15 -4.17 -6.47
N LEU A 177 -6.82 -4.23 -6.32
CA LEU A 177 -6.09 -5.46 -6.04
C LEU A 177 -6.48 -6.03 -4.66
N ALA A 178 -6.52 -5.21 -3.62
CA ALA A 178 -6.98 -5.60 -2.29
C ALA A 178 -8.42 -6.14 -2.34
N HIS A 179 -9.29 -5.55 -3.16
CA HIS A 179 -10.63 -6.05 -3.40
C HIS A 179 -10.64 -7.38 -4.19
N THR A 180 -9.71 -7.58 -5.12
CA THR A 180 -9.58 -8.83 -5.88
C THR A 180 -9.03 -9.96 -5.00
N LEU A 181 -8.08 -9.65 -4.10
CA LEU A 181 -7.60 -10.58 -3.06
C LEU A 181 -8.74 -10.95 -2.10
N LYS A 182 -9.64 -10.01 -1.77
CA LYS A 182 -10.88 -10.26 -1.01
C LYS A 182 -11.82 -11.25 -1.74
N ALA A 183 -11.87 -11.24 -3.08
CA ALA A 183 -12.69 -12.16 -3.87
C ALA A 183 -12.07 -13.56 -4.03
N TYR A 184 -10.75 -13.70 -3.84
CA TYR A 184 -10.09 -15.00 -3.85
C TYR A 184 -10.16 -15.72 -2.49
N THR A 185 -10.43 -15.00 -1.40
CA THR A 185 -10.49 -15.53 -0.03
C THR A 185 -11.90 -15.79 0.47
N ASP A 186 -12.91 -15.09 -0.05
CA ASP A 186 -14.33 -15.34 0.25
C ASP A 186 -15.08 -15.88 -0.98
N GLY A 187 -15.67 -17.07 -0.83
CA GLY A 187 -16.93 -17.33 -1.53
C GLY A 187 -17.97 -16.33 -1.02
N GLU A 188 -18.67 -15.71 -1.96
CA GLU A 188 -19.68 -14.63 -1.88
C GLU A 188 -20.18 -14.14 -0.50
N ASP A 189 -20.43 -12.82 -0.48
CA ASP A 189 -21.11 -11.98 0.52
C ASP A 189 -20.28 -11.38 1.66
N GLY A 190 -19.96 -10.08 1.51
CA GLY A 190 -19.47 -9.24 2.61
C GLY A 190 -19.25 -7.77 2.26
N ASP A 191 -20.21 -6.93 2.70
CA ASP A 191 -20.28 -5.46 2.70
C ASP A 191 -18.89 -4.74 2.75
N PRO A 192 -18.62 -3.80 1.83
CA PRO A 192 -17.34 -3.09 1.74
C PRO A 192 -17.04 -2.06 2.85
N ALA A 193 -18.00 -1.71 3.73
CA ALA A 193 -17.88 -0.53 4.59
C ALA A 193 -17.32 -0.74 6.01
N ALA A 194 -17.16 -1.98 6.48
CA ALA A 194 -16.62 -2.22 7.82
C ALA A 194 -15.09 -2.36 7.79
N ARG A 195 -14.43 -2.05 8.92
CA ARG A 195 -13.03 -2.38 9.27
C ARG A 195 -12.79 -3.91 9.28
N THR A 196 -13.16 -4.57 8.19
CA THR A 196 -13.31 -6.02 7.98
C THR A 196 -11.99 -6.70 7.72
N GLY A 197 -10.90 -5.95 7.53
CA GLY A 197 -9.57 -6.49 7.35
C GLY A 197 -9.01 -7.17 8.60
N LEU A 198 -9.23 -6.60 9.79
CA LEU A 198 -8.62 -7.13 11.02
C LEU A 198 -9.14 -8.54 11.41
N PRO A 199 -10.46 -8.80 11.46
CA PRO A 199 -10.96 -10.16 11.72
C PRO A 199 -10.51 -11.18 10.67
N LYS A 200 -10.42 -10.77 9.40
CA LYS A 200 -9.93 -11.62 8.31
C LYS A 200 -8.44 -11.91 8.41
N LEU A 201 -7.64 -10.89 8.77
CA LEU A 201 -6.22 -11.06 9.03
C LEU A 201 -6.00 -12.02 10.20
N ILE A 202 -6.80 -11.91 11.26
CA ILE A 202 -6.77 -12.87 12.38
C ILE A 202 -7.07 -14.29 11.87
N ALA A 203 -8.11 -14.46 11.04
CA ALA A 203 -8.43 -15.77 10.47
C ALA A 203 -7.33 -16.30 9.52
N ALA A 204 -6.73 -15.45 8.71
CA ALA A 204 -5.60 -15.79 7.83
C ALA A 204 -4.37 -16.21 8.65
N LEU A 205 -4.07 -15.50 9.73
CA LEU A 205 -3.00 -15.83 10.67
C LEU A 205 -3.28 -17.16 11.38
N GLN A 206 -4.50 -17.41 11.86
CA GLN A 206 -4.89 -18.68 12.47
C GLN A 206 -4.77 -19.86 11.49
N ARG A 207 -5.17 -19.65 10.22
CA ARG A 207 -4.97 -20.65 9.16
C ARG A 207 -3.49 -20.89 8.92
N ALA A 208 -2.68 -19.84 8.86
CA ALA A 208 -1.24 -19.95 8.69
C ALA A 208 -0.57 -20.68 9.87
N GLU A 209 -0.95 -20.38 11.11
CA GLU A 209 -0.50 -21.10 12.32
C GLU A 209 -0.83 -22.59 12.23
N SER A 210 -2.03 -22.94 11.79
CA SER A 210 -2.44 -24.34 11.62
C SER A 210 -1.61 -25.05 10.55
N GLN A 211 -1.35 -24.39 9.42
CA GLN A 211 -0.50 -24.93 8.34
C GLN A 211 0.97 -25.06 8.76
N LEU A 212 1.48 -24.12 9.54
CA LEU A 212 2.81 -24.16 10.13
C LEU A 212 2.94 -25.30 11.15
N ALA A 213 1.91 -25.52 11.98
CA ALA A 213 1.89 -26.62 12.93
C ALA A 213 1.92 -27.98 12.23
N GLU A 214 1.19 -28.12 11.12
CA GLU A 214 1.21 -29.35 10.31
C GLU A 214 2.56 -29.55 9.62
N SER A 215 3.11 -28.49 9.04
CA SER A 215 4.46 -28.49 8.45
C SER A 215 5.51 -28.91 9.47
N ARG A 216 5.41 -28.43 10.71
CA ARG A 216 6.29 -28.82 11.81
C ARG A 216 6.17 -30.31 12.12
N ARG A 217 4.96 -30.88 12.19
CA ARG A 217 4.77 -32.32 12.43
C ARG A 217 5.43 -33.17 11.36
N VAL A 218 5.28 -32.80 10.08
CA VAL A 218 5.94 -33.51 8.97
C VAL A 218 7.47 -33.48 9.10
N LEU A 219 8.03 -32.36 9.56
CA LEU A 219 9.47 -32.23 9.83
C LEU A 219 9.91 -33.04 11.06
N GLU A 220 9.07 -33.08 12.10
CA GLU A 220 9.27 -33.90 13.30
C GLU A 220 9.27 -35.39 12.97
N ASP A 221 8.34 -35.86 12.13
CA ASP A 221 8.27 -37.25 11.68
C ASP A 221 9.42 -37.64 10.74
N ALA A 222 9.99 -36.66 10.03
CA ALA A 222 11.14 -36.85 9.14
C ALA A 222 12.49 -36.85 9.89
N LEU A 223 12.53 -36.48 11.18
CA LEU A 223 13.75 -36.58 11.97
C LEU A 223 14.12 -38.06 12.14
N PRO A 224 15.35 -38.47 11.78
CA PRO A 224 15.81 -39.81 12.09
C PRO A 224 15.76 -40.01 13.60
N ALA A 225 15.25 -41.15 14.05
CA ALA A 225 15.31 -41.53 15.46
C ALA A 225 16.75 -41.34 15.94
N THR A 226 16.94 -40.48 16.94
CA THR A 226 18.20 -40.42 17.67
C THR A 226 18.55 -41.85 18.05
N PRO A 227 19.75 -42.36 17.71
CA PRO A 227 20.13 -43.70 18.12
C PRO A 227 20.15 -43.67 19.66
N SER A 228 19.09 -44.21 20.26
CA SER A 228 18.96 -44.39 21.69
C SER A 228 20.23 -45.06 22.17
N GLU A 229 20.77 -44.53 23.26
CA GLU A 229 21.90 -45.06 24.00
C GLU A 229 21.94 -46.58 23.88
N ARG A 230 22.96 -47.10 23.19
CA ARG A 230 23.31 -48.51 23.30
C ARG A 230 23.61 -48.73 24.77
N GLU A 231 22.67 -49.32 25.49
CA GLU A 231 23.00 -50.07 26.71
C GLU A 231 24.19 -50.97 26.36
N PRO A 232 25.32 -50.87 27.09
CA PRO A 232 26.40 -51.81 26.91
C PRO A 232 25.95 -53.13 27.53
N ASP A 233 25.40 -54.01 26.69
CA ASP A 233 25.27 -55.42 27.02
C ASP A 233 26.66 -56.07 26.96
N GLY A 234 27.06 -56.65 28.11
CA GLY A 234 28.05 -57.71 28.18
C GLY A 234 29.48 -57.34 28.56
N SER A 235 29.86 -57.70 29.80
CA SER A 235 30.88 -58.73 30.10
C SER A 235 31.82 -58.34 31.25
N VAL A 236 31.66 -58.94 32.44
CA VAL A 236 32.56 -59.94 33.07
C VAL A 236 31.74 -60.83 33.99
#